data_AF-A0A9Q3XS04-F1
#
_entry.id   AF-A0A9Q3XS04-F1
#
_cell.length_a   1.000
_cell.length_b   1.000
_cell.length_c   1.000
_cell.angle_alpha   90.00
_cell.angle_beta   90.00
_cell.angle_gamma   90.00
#
_symmetry.space_group_name_H-M   'P 1'
#
loop_
_entity.id
_entity.type
_entity.pdbx_description
1 polymer ?
#
loop_
_entity_poly.entity_id
_entity_poly.type
_entity_poly.pdbx_seq_one_letter_code
_entity_poly.pdbx_strand_id
1 'polypeptide(L)'
;MIELTERSLLSDPATLLAVVDAARRLGCSVALDDVGANEATVTMLEFVAPDIIKLDCTLVQSDPSPAQARVIAAVRAHAEFTGATILAEGVENEEHLARARALGATLGQGWLFGRPAALPSDTSRRRDVLERTPSVVSRRRSPASSAVPEVPSDLFGEIAPLVGRKAFVLSMARQIEDHARNAADPLVVLSAFQRARWFAPNVVDRYAVLAARHPFIAALGVGLPDEPAPGVHGAALDATERFSGEWTVTAVGRHYFAALIARDLGDVDVPDADRQFEFILTHDRRLVVSAARSLMRRVLPSHR
;
A
#
# COMPACT_ATOMS: atom_id res chain seq x y z
N MET A 1 -15.61 2.57 13.98
CA MET A 1 -14.36 1.97 13.47
C MET A 1 -14.75 0.83 12.55
N ILE A 2 -13.98 0.59 11.49
CA ILE A 2 -14.07 -0.62 10.67
C ILE A 2 -12.77 -1.40 10.81
N GLU A 3 -12.86 -2.73 10.75
CA GLU A 3 -11.71 -3.63 10.80
C GLU A 3 -11.59 -4.34 9.45
N LEU A 4 -10.37 -4.37 8.91
CA LEU A 4 -10.04 -5.03 7.65
C LEU A 4 -9.25 -6.29 7.95
N THR A 5 -9.70 -7.43 7.44
CA THR A 5 -9.01 -8.71 7.61
C THR A 5 -8.17 -9.05 6.38
N GLU A 6 -7.17 -9.91 6.57
CA GLU A 6 -6.16 -10.27 5.57
C GLU A 6 -6.74 -10.82 4.25
N ARG A 7 -7.77 -11.67 4.34
CA ARG A 7 -8.19 -12.60 3.27
C ARG A 7 -8.63 -11.96 1.95
N SER A 8 -8.71 -10.63 1.88
CA SER A 8 -9.15 -9.91 0.69
C SER A 8 -8.31 -8.68 0.35
N LEU A 9 -7.18 -8.44 1.04
CA LEU A 9 -6.49 -7.16 0.91
C LEU A 9 -5.86 -6.95 -0.49
N LEU A 10 -5.34 -8.02 -1.08
CA LEU A 10 -4.64 -7.97 -2.39
C LEU A 10 -5.46 -8.58 -3.54
N SER A 11 -6.59 -9.25 -3.25
CA SER A 11 -7.46 -9.79 -4.31
C SER A 11 -8.26 -8.71 -5.01
N ASP A 12 -8.68 -7.67 -4.26
CA ASP A 12 -9.41 -6.53 -4.78
C ASP A 12 -8.98 -5.24 -4.06
N PRO A 13 -7.75 -4.77 -4.31
CA PRO A 13 -7.22 -3.61 -3.62
C PRO A 13 -7.95 -2.32 -4.02
N ALA A 14 -8.53 -2.24 -5.21
CA ALA A 14 -9.30 -1.07 -5.65
C ALA A 14 -10.56 -0.88 -4.80
N THR A 15 -11.38 -1.93 -4.65
CA THR A 15 -12.57 -1.87 -3.79
C THR A 15 -12.21 -1.65 -2.33
N LEU A 16 -11.16 -2.31 -1.84
CA LEU A 16 -10.67 -2.11 -0.46
C LEU A 16 -10.37 -0.63 -0.19
N LEU A 17 -9.57 0.00 -1.06
CA LEU A 17 -9.20 1.41 -0.89
C LEU A 17 -10.43 2.32 -0.99
N ALA A 18 -11.38 2.02 -1.88
CA ALA A 18 -12.63 2.78 -2.00
C ALA A 18 -13.47 2.71 -0.72
N VAL A 19 -13.59 1.52 -0.11
CA VAL A 19 -14.29 1.30 1.17
C VAL A 19 -13.60 2.04 2.31
N VAL A 20 -12.26 1.97 2.38
CA VAL A 20 -11.46 2.70 3.36
C VAL A 20 -11.70 4.20 3.28
N ASP A 21 -11.67 4.77 2.06
CA ASP A 21 -11.88 6.20 1.88
C ASP A 21 -13.33 6.61 2.18
N ALA A 22 -14.32 5.77 1.84
CA ALA A 22 -15.70 5.99 2.21
C ALA A 22 -15.90 5.98 3.74
N ALA A 23 -15.33 5.01 4.45
CA ALA A 23 -15.39 4.92 5.90
C ALA A 23 -14.76 6.16 6.56
N ARG A 24 -13.60 6.61 6.07
CA ARG A 24 -12.94 7.84 6.54
C ARG A 24 -13.79 9.08 6.31
N ARG A 25 -14.47 9.20 5.15
CA ARG A 25 -15.42 10.30 4.88
C ARG A 25 -16.58 10.33 5.87
N LEU A 26 -17.00 9.16 6.37
CA LEU A 26 -18.01 9.03 7.43
C LEU A 26 -17.47 9.26 8.85
N GLY A 27 -16.17 9.55 8.99
CA GLY A 27 -15.53 9.77 10.29
C GLY A 27 -15.16 8.49 11.05
N CYS A 28 -15.24 7.32 10.42
CA CYS A 28 -14.78 6.06 11.01
C CYS A 28 -13.24 5.98 11.00
N SER A 29 -12.67 5.51 12.11
CA SER A 29 -11.31 4.97 12.13
C SER A 29 -11.23 3.62 11.42
N VAL A 30 -10.06 3.32 10.85
CA VAL A 30 -9.76 2.08 10.14
C VAL A 30 -8.71 1.29 10.92
N ALA A 31 -9.00 0.03 11.21
CA ALA A 31 -8.04 -0.90 11.78
C ALA A 31 -7.66 -1.98 10.76
N LEU A 32 -6.40 -2.41 10.78
CA LEU A 32 -5.94 -3.59 10.04
C LEU A 32 -5.75 -4.74 11.03
N ASP A 33 -6.46 -5.84 10.79
CA ASP A 33 -6.51 -7.02 11.66
C ASP A 33 -5.48 -8.09 11.30
N ASP A 34 -5.16 -8.96 12.25
CA ASP A 34 -4.26 -10.11 12.09
C ASP A 34 -2.89 -9.77 11.48
N VAL A 35 -2.34 -8.58 11.79
CA VAL A 35 -1.07 -8.16 11.21
C VAL A 35 0.04 -9.04 11.77
N GLY A 36 0.73 -9.72 10.85
CA GLY A 36 1.79 -10.68 11.14
C GLY A 36 1.43 -12.15 11.01
N ALA A 37 0.16 -12.48 10.74
CA ALA A 37 -0.22 -13.82 10.29
C ALA A 37 0.32 -14.14 8.88
N ASN A 38 0.43 -13.13 8.01
CA ASN A 38 0.97 -13.22 6.66
C ASN A 38 1.76 -11.95 6.28
N GLU A 39 2.83 -12.10 5.49
CA GLU A 39 3.60 -10.99 4.93
C GLU A 39 2.78 -10.03 4.05
N ALA A 40 1.68 -10.50 3.43
CA ALA A 40 0.78 -9.65 2.64
C ALA A 40 0.13 -8.52 3.45
N THR A 41 -0.17 -8.75 4.74
CA THR A 41 -0.76 -7.72 5.62
C THR A 41 0.18 -6.54 5.84
N VAL A 42 1.48 -6.82 5.97
CA VAL A 42 2.52 -5.79 6.18
C VAL A 42 2.66 -4.91 4.96
N THR A 43 2.64 -5.51 3.78
CA THR A 43 2.71 -4.80 2.51
C THR A 43 1.55 -3.80 2.35
N MET A 44 0.37 -4.15 2.86
CA MET A 44 -0.84 -3.33 2.76
C MET A 44 -0.92 -2.20 3.78
N LEU A 45 -0.04 -2.18 4.79
CA LEU A 45 0.04 -1.07 5.75
C LEU A 45 0.24 0.27 5.03
N GLU A 46 1.12 0.32 4.02
CA GLU A 46 1.40 1.55 3.28
C GLU A 46 0.16 2.07 2.52
N PHE A 47 -0.62 1.18 1.92
CA PHE A 47 -1.75 1.55 1.09
C PHE A 47 -2.99 1.88 1.92
N VAL A 48 -3.28 1.08 2.94
CA VAL A 48 -4.42 1.29 3.85
C VAL A 48 -4.15 2.47 4.78
N ALA A 49 -2.92 2.60 5.29
CA ALA A 49 -2.50 3.54 6.32
C ALA A 49 -3.43 3.52 7.56
N PRO A 50 -3.60 2.36 8.23
CA PRO A 50 -4.61 2.20 9.27
C PRO A 50 -4.35 3.12 10.48
N ASP A 51 -5.43 3.51 11.17
CA ASP A 51 -5.34 4.24 12.43
C ASP A 51 -4.93 3.30 13.59
N ILE A 52 -5.31 2.01 13.48
CA ILE A 52 -4.99 0.95 14.45
C ILE A 52 -4.40 -0.26 13.72
N ILE A 53 -3.27 -0.75 14.21
CA ILE A 53 -2.65 -1.99 13.75
C ILE A 53 -2.86 -3.03 14.83
N LYS A 54 -3.61 -4.09 14.52
CA LYS A 54 -3.87 -5.19 15.45
C LYS A 54 -2.84 -6.30 15.16
N LEU A 55 -1.95 -6.53 16.11
CA LEU A 55 -0.95 -7.60 16.04
C LEU A 55 -1.62 -8.93 16.35
N ASP A 56 -1.44 -9.90 15.46
CA ASP A 56 -1.92 -11.26 15.65
C ASP A 56 -1.33 -11.89 16.94
N CYS A 57 -2.11 -12.76 17.57
CA CYS A 57 -1.73 -13.37 18.84
C CYS A 57 -0.43 -14.17 18.76
N THR A 58 -0.09 -14.74 17.60
CA THR A 58 1.16 -15.52 17.45
C THR A 58 2.41 -14.66 17.62
N LEU A 59 2.34 -13.35 17.34
CA LEU A 59 3.43 -12.41 17.60
C LEU A 59 3.58 -12.06 19.09
N VAL A 60 2.51 -12.21 19.86
CA VAL A 60 2.43 -11.82 21.28
C VAL A 60 2.73 -13.03 22.18
N GLN A 61 2.23 -14.20 21.82
CA GLN A 61 2.24 -15.41 22.66
C GLN A 61 3.53 -16.23 22.55
N SER A 62 4.42 -15.95 21.60
CA SER A 62 5.69 -16.65 21.42
C SER A 62 6.85 -15.68 21.15
N ASP A 63 8.10 -16.15 21.34
CA ASP A 63 9.27 -15.42 20.86
C ASP A 63 9.25 -15.33 19.33
N PRO A 64 9.61 -14.17 18.75
CA PRO A 64 9.53 -13.98 17.32
C PRO A 64 10.61 -14.79 16.58
N SER A 65 10.18 -15.57 15.60
CA SER A 65 11.07 -16.07 14.55
C SER A 65 11.72 -14.92 13.77
N PRO A 66 12.81 -15.16 13.01
CA PRO A 66 13.42 -14.12 12.17
C PRO A 66 12.42 -13.45 11.19
N ALA A 67 11.41 -14.19 10.71
CA ALA A 67 10.37 -13.63 9.86
C ALA A 67 9.43 -12.70 10.63
N GLN A 68 8.96 -13.13 11.82
CA GLN A 68 8.13 -12.31 12.70
C GLN A 68 8.88 -11.06 13.19
N ALA A 69 10.18 -11.15 13.45
CA ALA A 69 11.01 -9.99 13.81
C ALA A 69 11.02 -8.93 12.70
N ARG A 70 11.08 -9.34 11.42
CA ARG A 70 10.97 -8.42 10.28
C ARG A 70 9.60 -7.77 10.18
N VAL A 71 8.53 -8.51 10.45
CA VAL A 71 7.15 -7.98 10.53
C VAL A 71 7.05 -6.92 11.63
N ILE A 72 7.52 -7.23 12.84
CA ILE A 72 7.49 -6.32 13.98
C ILE A 72 8.25 -5.03 13.67
N ALA A 73 9.43 -5.13 13.06
CA ALA A 73 10.21 -3.96 12.64
C ALA A 73 9.44 -3.09 11.63
N ALA A 74 8.75 -3.72 10.67
CA ALA A 74 7.92 -3.03 9.69
C ALA A 74 6.75 -2.29 10.34
N VAL A 75 6.03 -2.97 11.23
CA VAL A 75 4.88 -2.40 11.95
C VAL A 75 5.31 -1.21 12.79
N ARG A 76 6.44 -1.32 13.51
CA ARG A 76 6.99 -0.20 14.27
C ARG A 76 7.38 0.97 13.39
N ALA A 77 8.12 0.74 12.31
CA ALA A 77 8.51 1.79 11.38
C ALA A 77 7.30 2.46 10.70
N HIS A 78 6.23 1.69 10.45
CA HIS A 78 4.99 2.24 9.96
C HIS A 78 4.28 3.09 11.03
N ALA A 79 4.10 2.56 12.24
CA ALA A 79 3.45 3.26 13.35
C ALA A 79 4.18 4.55 13.75
N GLU A 80 5.51 4.55 13.78
CA GLU A 80 6.33 5.74 14.02
C GLU A 80 6.10 6.82 12.96
N PHE A 81 5.99 6.41 11.69
CA PHE A 81 5.79 7.31 10.57
C PHE A 81 4.35 7.86 10.49
N THR A 82 3.35 7.01 10.71
CA THR A 82 1.93 7.36 10.54
C THR A 82 1.27 7.85 11.81
N GLY A 83 1.83 7.53 12.98
CA GLY A 83 1.19 7.71 14.28
C GLY A 83 0.14 6.65 14.60
N ALA A 84 0.09 5.54 13.85
CA ALA A 84 -0.88 4.47 14.07
C ALA A 84 -0.74 3.86 15.48
N THR A 85 -1.87 3.51 16.08
CA THR A 85 -1.91 2.87 17.40
C THR A 85 -1.72 1.37 17.26
N ILE A 86 -0.78 0.78 18.00
CA ILE A 86 -0.57 -0.68 18.00
C ILE A 86 -1.43 -1.31 19.11
N LEU A 87 -2.25 -2.28 18.72
CA LEU A 87 -3.06 -3.12 19.60
C LEU A 87 -2.54 -4.55 19.54
N ALA A 88 -2.28 -5.16 20.69
CA ALA A 88 -1.87 -6.56 20.78
C ALA A 88 -3.07 -7.48 21.07
N GLU A 89 -3.29 -8.49 20.23
CA GLU A 89 -4.31 -9.52 20.47
C GLU A 89 -3.77 -10.74 21.22
N GLY A 90 -4.67 -11.51 21.84
CA GLY A 90 -4.30 -12.75 22.55
C GLY A 90 -3.50 -12.55 23.84
N VAL A 91 -3.68 -11.42 24.52
CA VAL A 91 -3.04 -11.15 25.83
C VAL A 91 -3.77 -11.92 26.93
N GLU A 92 -3.19 -13.04 27.38
CA GLU A 92 -3.86 -13.99 28.29
C GLU A 92 -3.22 -14.06 29.68
N ASN A 93 -1.97 -13.61 29.81
CA ASN A 93 -1.22 -13.60 31.05
C ASN A 93 -0.25 -12.40 31.08
N GLU A 94 0.38 -12.16 32.24
CA GLU A 94 1.32 -11.05 32.45
C GLU A 94 2.55 -11.10 31.53
N GLU A 95 2.98 -12.30 31.12
CA GLU A 95 4.10 -12.46 30.18
C GLU A 95 3.72 -11.96 28.78
N HIS A 96 2.52 -12.32 28.28
CA HIS A 96 1.99 -11.79 27.03
C HIS A 96 1.85 -10.26 27.09
N LEU A 97 1.44 -9.71 28.23
CA LEU A 97 1.34 -8.26 28.42
C LEU A 97 2.72 -7.57 28.38
N ALA A 98 3.73 -8.14 29.03
CA ALA A 98 5.09 -7.63 28.98
C ALA A 98 5.64 -7.64 27.54
N ARG A 99 5.40 -8.72 26.79
CA ARG A 99 5.78 -8.82 25.38
C ARG A 99 5.01 -7.81 24.52
N ALA A 100 3.70 -7.69 24.67
CA ALA A 100 2.89 -6.68 23.96
C ALA A 100 3.46 -5.26 24.12
N ARG A 101 3.83 -4.88 25.34
CA ARG A 101 4.50 -3.60 25.62
C ARG A 101 5.86 -3.49 24.92
N ALA A 102 6.66 -4.56 24.95
CA ALA A 102 7.94 -4.63 24.25
C ALA A 102 7.80 -4.57 22.72
N LEU A 103 6.65 -4.95 22.16
CA LEU A 103 6.30 -4.79 20.75
C LEU A 103 5.80 -3.38 20.41
N GLY A 104 5.57 -2.53 21.43
CA GLY A 104 5.14 -1.14 21.26
C GLY A 104 3.62 -0.99 21.28
N ALA A 105 2.90 -2.05 21.65
CA ALA A 105 1.45 -1.98 21.81
C ALA A 105 1.10 -1.07 22.98
N THR A 106 0.24 -0.09 22.71
CA THR A 106 -0.37 0.78 23.72
C THR A 106 -1.77 0.34 24.09
N LEU A 107 -2.33 -0.62 23.35
CA LEU A 107 -3.61 -1.29 23.60
C LEU A 107 -3.42 -2.80 23.63
N GLY A 108 -4.31 -3.49 24.34
CA GLY A 108 -4.30 -4.95 24.42
C GLY A 108 -5.71 -5.51 24.48
N GLN A 109 -5.90 -6.67 23.83
CA GLN A 109 -7.10 -7.47 23.86
C GLN A 109 -6.75 -8.91 24.23
N GLY A 110 -7.51 -9.50 25.16
CA GLY A 110 -7.35 -10.91 25.53
C GLY A 110 -7.92 -11.23 26.91
N TRP A 111 -7.87 -12.52 27.27
CA TRP A 111 -8.53 -13.05 28.46
C TRP A 111 -7.96 -12.52 29.78
N LEU A 112 -6.76 -11.95 29.78
CA LEU A 112 -6.22 -11.23 30.93
C LEU A 112 -7.12 -10.06 31.34
N PHE A 113 -7.75 -9.40 30.36
CA PHE A 113 -8.62 -8.23 30.59
C PHE A 113 -10.09 -8.59 30.66
N GLY A 114 -10.53 -9.56 29.87
CA GLY A 114 -11.92 -9.99 29.80
C GLY A 114 -12.18 -10.95 28.65
N ARG A 115 -13.21 -11.78 28.81
CA ARG A 115 -13.65 -12.71 27.76
C ARG A 115 -14.79 -12.07 26.93
N PRO A 116 -14.94 -12.46 25.66
CA PRO A 116 -16.14 -12.12 24.89
C PRO A 116 -17.39 -12.51 25.69
N ALA A 117 -18.30 -11.55 25.88
CA ALA A 117 -19.50 -11.71 26.66
C ALA A 117 -20.69 -11.07 25.96
N ALA A 118 -21.90 -11.54 26.27
CA ALA A 118 -23.12 -10.90 25.80
C ALA A 118 -23.16 -9.44 26.26
N LEU A 119 -23.69 -8.56 25.40
CA LEU A 119 -23.90 -7.17 25.78
C LEU A 119 -24.82 -7.12 27.02
N PRO A 120 -24.46 -6.33 28.05
CA PRO A 120 -25.32 -6.20 29.22
C PRO A 120 -26.68 -5.63 28.82
N SER A 121 -27.75 -6.21 29.36
CA SER A 121 -29.14 -5.79 29.13
C SER A 121 -29.43 -4.40 29.71
N ASP A 122 -28.68 -3.98 30.72
CA ASP A 122 -28.74 -2.63 31.28
C ASP A 122 -27.65 -1.73 30.68
N THR A 123 -28.08 -0.67 30.01
CA THR A 123 -27.20 0.33 29.37
C THR A 123 -26.94 1.56 30.23
N SER A 124 -27.50 1.63 31.44
CA SER A 124 -27.41 2.78 32.35
C SER A 124 -25.95 3.13 32.74
N ARG A 125 -25.05 2.13 32.80
CA ARG A 125 -23.61 2.31 33.08
C ARG A 125 -22.79 2.87 31.91
N ARG A 126 -23.38 3.10 30.72
CA ARG A 126 -22.62 3.48 29.52
C ARG A 126 -22.02 4.89 29.55
N ARG A 127 -22.68 5.86 30.22
CA ARG A 127 -22.22 7.27 30.20
C ARG A 127 -20.89 7.45 30.95
N ASP A 128 -20.74 6.82 32.12
CA ASP A 128 -19.51 6.95 32.93
C ASP A 128 -18.26 6.36 32.26
N VAL A 129 -18.42 5.30 31.46
CA VAL A 129 -17.30 4.67 30.74
C VAL A 129 -16.88 5.48 29.52
N LEU A 130 -17.84 5.99 28.73
CA LEU A 130 -17.55 6.82 27.55
C LEU A 130 -16.90 8.15 27.92
N GLU A 131 -17.24 8.74 29.07
CA GLU A 131 -16.64 10.01 29.54
C GLU A 131 -15.24 9.83 30.14
N ARG A 132 -14.91 8.64 30.66
CA ARG A 132 -13.62 8.32 31.27
C ARG A 132 -12.62 7.63 30.34
N THR A 133 -13.08 7.15 29.18
CA THR A 133 -12.18 6.52 28.22
C THR A 133 -11.51 7.63 27.41
N PRO A 134 -10.19 7.88 27.55
CA PRO A 134 -9.50 8.83 26.68
C PRO A 134 -9.76 8.41 25.23
N SER A 135 -9.93 9.38 24.32
CA SER A 135 -10.07 9.07 22.90
C SER A 135 -8.82 8.30 22.46
N VAL A 136 -8.96 6.97 22.37
CA VAL A 136 -7.84 6.03 22.26
C VAL A 136 -7.08 6.21 20.95
N VAL A 137 -7.78 6.68 19.92
CA VAL A 137 -7.20 7.00 18.62
C VAL A 137 -6.84 8.48 18.63
N SER A 138 -5.54 8.78 18.64
CA SER A 138 -5.04 10.12 18.39
C SER A 138 -5.63 10.62 17.08
N ARG A 139 -6.47 11.66 17.14
CA ARG A 139 -7.09 12.30 15.96
C ARG A 139 -6.08 13.07 15.10
N ARG A 140 -4.76 12.92 15.33
CA ARG A 140 -3.75 13.30 14.34
C ARG A 140 -3.98 12.45 13.10
N ARG A 141 -4.81 12.96 12.18
CA ARG A 141 -4.97 12.38 10.86
C ARG A 141 -3.58 12.16 10.29
N SER A 142 -3.29 10.90 9.99
CA SER A 142 -2.01 10.52 9.43
C SER A 142 -1.73 11.38 8.20
N PRO A 143 -0.51 11.91 8.01
CA PRO A 143 -0.16 12.68 6.83
C PRO A 143 -0.36 11.88 5.51
N ALA A 144 -0.43 10.55 5.61
CA ALA A 144 -0.81 9.63 4.53
C ALA A 144 -2.27 9.77 4.04
N SER A 145 -3.08 10.63 4.69
CA SER A 145 -4.40 11.09 4.23
C SER A 145 -4.31 12.27 3.24
N SER A 146 -3.17 12.50 2.58
CA SER A 146 -3.14 13.38 1.41
C SER A 146 -4.12 12.87 0.37
N ALA A 147 -4.81 13.77 -0.32
CA ALA A 147 -5.71 13.38 -1.40
C ALA A 147 -4.92 12.51 -2.39
N VAL A 148 -5.37 11.28 -2.61
CA VAL A 148 -4.76 10.42 -3.63
C VAL A 148 -5.00 11.09 -4.97
N PRO A 149 -3.95 11.33 -5.77
CA PRO A 149 -4.08 12.05 -7.02
C PRO A 149 -4.95 11.26 -8.00
N GLU A 150 -5.63 11.98 -8.90
CA GLU A 150 -6.45 11.35 -9.94
C GLU A 150 -5.56 10.53 -10.86
N VAL A 151 -4.39 11.07 -11.22
CA VAL A 151 -3.33 10.38 -11.95
C VAL A 151 -1.97 10.71 -11.33
N PRO A 152 -0.95 9.85 -11.45
CA PRO A 152 0.37 10.10 -10.87
C PRO A 152 0.98 11.47 -11.23
N SER A 153 0.80 11.97 -12.45
CA SER A 153 1.35 13.27 -12.86
C SER A 153 0.78 14.49 -12.11
N ASP A 154 -0.32 14.37 -11.35
CA ASP A 154 -0.79 15.46 -10.47
C ASP A 154 0.27 15.87 -9.43
N LEU A 155 1.18 14.97 -9.08
CA LEU A 155 2.29 15.24 -8.18
C LEU A 155 3.29 16.27 -8.74
N PHE A 156 3.18 16.66 -10.01
CA PHE A 156 4.03 17.71 -10.62
C PHE A 156 3.72 19.10 -10.04
N GLY A 157 2.56 19.25 -9.37
CA GLY A 157 2.26 20.44 -8.57
C GLY A 157 2.95 20.46 -7.19
N GLU A 158 3.43 19.31 -6.70
CA GLU A 158 4.10 19.18 -5.40
C GLU A 158 5.62 19.14 -5.53
N ILE A 159 6.15 18.52 -6.60
CA ILE A 159 7.57 18.54 -6.95
C ILE A 159 7.74 19.05 -8.37
N ALA A 160 8.65 20.01 -8.57
CA ALA A 160 9.02 20.47 -9.91
C ALA A 160 9.59 19.31 -10.77
N PRO A 161 8.99 19.00 -11.93
CA PRO A 161 9.49 17.94 -12.79
C PRO A 161 10.82 18.34 -13.45
N LEU A 162 11.62 17.32 -13.76
CA LEU A 162 12.82 17.44 -14.59
C LEU A 162 12.47 17.15 -16.04
N VAL A 163 13.31 17.62 -16.98
CA VAL A 163 13.18 17.27 -18.40
C VAL A 163 14.36 16.40 -18.82
N GLY A 164 14.08 15.29 -19.50
CA GLY A 164 15.09 14.34 -19.96
C GLY A 164 14.67 13.63 -21.24
N ARG A 165 15.64 13.09 -21.96
CA ARG A 165 15.37 12.27 -23.15
C ARG A 165 14.79 10.90 -22.75
N LYS A 166 14.01 10.31 -23.65
CA LYS A 166 13.38 9.00 -23.49
C LYS A 166 14.36 7.93 -23.00
N ALA A 167 15.56 7.87 -23.57
CA ALA A 167 16.60 6.90 -23.20
C ALA A 167 17.00 6.98 -21.72
N PHE A 168 17.10 8.19 -21.16
CA PHE A 168 17.43 8.38 -19.75
C PHE A 168 16.27 7.94 -18.85
N VAL A 169 15.05 8.39 -19.15
CA VAL A 169 13.84 8.04 -18.39
C VAL A 169 13.63 6.52 -18.39
N LEU A 170 13.81 5.87 -19.55
CA LEU A 170 13.82 4.41 -19.71
C LEU A 170 14.84 3.72 -18.80
N SER A 171 16.06 4.26 -18.71
CA SER A 171 17.10 3.70 -17.85
C SER A 171 16.74 3.78 -16.38
N MET A 172 16.12 4.88 -15.94
CA MET A 172 15.65 5.04 -14.56
C MET A 172 14.48 4.10 -14.24
N ALA A 173 13.53 3.93 -15.16
CA ALA A 173 12.42 2.99 -15.02
C ALA A 173 12.95 1.56 -14.83
N ARG A 174 13.89 1.16 -15.70
CA ARG A 174 14.52 -0.17 -15.64
C ARG A 174 15.27 -0.39 -14.34
N GLN A 175 15.93 0.62 -13.79
CA GLN A 175 16.63 0.49 -12.52
C GLN A 175 15.68 0.14 -11.36
N ILE A 176 14.47 0.70 -11.33
CA ILE A 176 13.44 0.35 -10.34
C ILE A 176 12.99 -1.11 -10.53
N GLU A 177 12.71 -1.51 -11.78
CA GLU A 177 12.31 -2.88 -12.11
C GLU A 177 13.40 -3.92 -11.81
N ASP A 178 14.66 -3.59 -12.10
CA ASP A 178 15.82 -4.44 -11.81
C ASP A 178 16.11 -4.52 -10.31
N HIS A 179 15.88 -3.44 -9.56
CA HIS A 179 15.91 -3.50 -8.09
C HIS A 179 14.86 -4.47 -7.59
N ALA A 180 13.62 -4.36 -8.07
CA ALA A 180 12.54 -5.26 -7.65
C ALA A 180 12.88 -6.73 -7.94
N ARG A 181 13.35 -7.04 -9.15
CA ARG A 181 13.76 -8.40 -9.53
C ARG A 181 14.77 -9.02 -8.55
N ASN A 182 15.68 -8.22 -8.01
CA ASN A 182 16.76 -8.67 -7.14
C ASN A 182 16.46 -8.45 -5.65
N ALA A 183 15.33 -7.85 -5.30
CA ALA A 183 14.97 -7.58 -3.92
C ALA A 183 14.75 -8.88 -3.15
N ALA A 184 15.26 -8.91 -1.92
CA ALA A 184 15.00 -9.98 -0.96
C ALA A 184 13.67 -9.77 -0.24
N ASP A 185 13.30 -8.51 0.03
CA ASP A 185 12.02 -8.18 0.64
C ASP A 185 10.91 -8.08 -0.44
N PRO A 186 9.68 -8.49 -0.10
CA PRO A 186 8.51 -8.30 -0.95
C PRO A 186 8.26 -6.83 -1.31
N LEU A 187 7.88 -6.58 -2.57
CA LEU A 187 7.50 -5.27 -3.09
C LEU A 187 6.13 -5.35 -3.76
N VAL A 188 5.41 -4.23 -3.81
CA VAL A 188 4.30 -4.01 -4.73
C VAL A 188 4.81 -3.14 -5.85
N VAL A 189 4.71 -3.64 -7.09
CA VAL A 189 5.12 -2.89 -8.28
C VAL A 189 3.89 -2.61 -9.13
N LEU A 190 3.64 -1.33 -9.40
CA LEU A 190 2.54 -0.91 -10.25
C LEU A 190 3.11 -0.04 -11.35
N SER A 191 2.76 -0.35 -12.58
CA SER A 191 3.26 0.36 -13.74
C SER A 191 2.12 0.76 -14.67
N ALA A 192 2.29 1.90 -15.32
CA ALA A 192 1.41 2.36 -16.39
C ALA A 192 2.20 2.59 -17.67
N PHE A 193 1.61 2.12 -18.76
CA PHE A 193 2.10 2.18 -20.12
C PHE A 193 1.09 2.94 -20.96
N GLN A 194 1.58 3.77 -21.89
CA GLN A 194 0.70 4.54 -22.75
C GLN A 194 -0.25 3.67 -23.59
N ARG A 195 0.24 2.52 -24.08
CA ARG A 195 -0.51 1.56 -24.94
C ARG A 195 0.02 0.14 -24.78
N ALA A 196 -0.84 -0.85 -25.01
CA ALA A 196 -0.50 -2.27 -24.93
C ALA A 196 0.69 -2.69 -25.80
N ARG A 197 0.90 -2.05 -26.97
CA ARG A 197 2.07 -2.33 -27.83
C ARG A 197 3.42 -2.11 -27.15
N TRP A 198 3.47 -1.31 -26.07
CA TRP A 198 4.67 -1.08 -25.29
C TRP A 198 4.93 -2.17 -24.26
N PHE A 199 3.93 -3.02 -23.99
CA PHE A 199 4.05 -4.26 -23.21
C PHE A 199 4.47 -5.41 -24.14
N ALA A 200 5.63 -5.24 -24.77
CA ALA A 200 6.20 -6.19 -25.73
C ALA A 200 6.64 -7.50 -25.02
N PRO A 201 6.95 -8.59 -25.76
CA PRO A 201 7.29 -9.89 -25.17
C PRO A 201 8.38 -9.85 -24.08
N ASN A 202 9.42 -9.04 -24.27
CA ASN A 202 10.47 -8.86 -23.25
C ASN A 202 10.00 -8.15 -21.96
N VAL A 203 8.91 -7.39 -22.03
CA VAL A 203 8.24 -6.78 -20.86
C VAL A 203 7.33 -7.82 -20.20
N VAL A 204 6.60 -8.61 -20.99
CA VAL A 204 5.79 -9.75 -20.51
C VAL A 204 6.64 -10.68 -19.65
N ASP A 205 7.76 -11.18 -20.19
CA ASP A 205 8.66 -12.09 -19.47
C ASP A 205 9.20 -11.46 -18.19
N ARG A 206 9.56 -10.17 -18.25
CA ARG A 206 10.09 -9.44 -17.10
C ARG A 206 9.06 -9.31 -15.99
N TYR A 207 7.82 -8.95 -16.33
CA TYR A 207 6.77 -8.75 -15.33
C TYR A 207 6.25 -10.09 -14.78
N ALA A 208 6.25 -11.17 -15.57
CA ALA A 208 5.97 -12.51 -15.06
C ALA A 208 6.99 -12.94 -13.99
N VAL A 209 8.28 -12.64 -14.18
CA VAL A 209 9.32 -12.90 -13.17
C VAL A 209 9.09 -12.09 -11.89
N LEU A 210 8.65 -10.83 -12.01
CA LEU A 210 8.30 -10.01 -10.85
C LEU A 210 7.08 -10.61 -10.12
N ALA A 211 6.03 -10.98 -10.85
CA ALA A 211 4.79 -11.53 -10.27
C ALA A 211 5.02 -12.85 -9.54
N ALA A 212 5.96 -13.68 -10.01
CA ALA A 212 6.31 -14.92 -9.33
C ALA A 212 7.03 -14.71 -7.98
N ARG A 213 7.56 -13.51 -7.71
CA ARG A 213 8.39 -13.21 -6.52
C ARG A 213 7.74 -12.23 -5.55
N HIS A 214 6.78 -11.47 -6.02
CA HIS A 214 6.22 -10.34 -5.30
C HIS A 214 4.72 -10.50 -5.09
N PRO A 215 4.19 -10.02 -3.96
CA PRO A 215 2.81 -10.27 -3.57
C PRO A 215 1.79 -9.61 -4.50
N PHE A 216 2.17 -8.54 -5.20
CA PHE A 216 1.26 -7.85 -6.12
C PHE A 216 2.04 -7.09 -7.20
N ILE A 217 1.78 -7.43 -8.46
CA ILE A 217 2.34 -6.75 -9.63
C ILE A 217 1.18 -6.38 -10.54
N ALA A 218 1.12 -5.11 -10.97
CA ALA A 218 0.10 -4.68 -11.92
C ALA A 218 0.66 -3.82 -13.05
N ALA A 219 0.00 -3.92 -14.20
CA ALA A 219 0.30 -3.14 -15.40
C ALA A 219 -0.99 -2.54 -15.97
N LEU A 220 -0.99 -1.22 -16.14
CA LEU A 220 -2.12 -0.45 -16.65
C LEU A 220 -1.77 0.14 -18.01
N GLY A 221 -2.73 0.25 -18.90
CA GLY A 221 -2.50 0.83 -20.22
C GLY A 221 -3.64 0.68 -21.19
N VAL A 222 -3.65 1.52 -22.23
CA VAL A 222 -4.70 1.47 -23.26
C VAL A 222 -4.63 0.15 -24.01
N GLY A 223 -5.71 -0.63 -23.91
CA GLY A 223 -5.86 -1.94 -24.56
C GLY A 223 -5.07 -3.08 -23.91
N LEU A 224 -4.59 -2.93 -22.66
CA LEU A 224 -4.04 -4.07 -21.92
C LEU A 224 -5.18 -5.00 -21.46
N PRO A 225 -4.99 -6.33 -21.54
CA PRO A 225 -5.93 -7.30 -20.98
C PRO A 225 -5.85 -7.33 -19.45
N ASP A 226 -6.82 -7.99 -18.80
CA ASP A 226 -6.90 -8.14 -17.33
C ASP A 226 -5.74 -8.98 -16.73
N GLU A 227 -5.05 -9.79 -17.55
CA GLU A 227 -3.83 -10.50 -17.18
C GLU A 227 -2.83 -10.39 -18.35
N PRO A 228 -2.00 -9.32 -18.41
CA PRO A 228 -1.09 -9.08 -19.54
C PRO A 228 0.15 -9.97 -19.52
N ALA A 229 0.45 -10.59 -18.38
CA ALA A 229 1.46 -11.64 -18.22
C ALA A 229 1.06 -12.54 -17.05
N PRO A 230 1.57 -13.79 -16.97
CA PRO A 230 1.25 -14.71 -15.89
C PRO A 230 1.42 -14.08 -14.49
N GLY A 231 0.32 -14.03 -13.72
CA GLY A 231 0.31 -13.48 -12.35
C GLY A 231 0.36 -11.95 -12.26
N VAL A 232 0.33 -11.23 -13.39
CA VAL A 232 0.30 -9.76 -13.41
C VAL A 232 -1.15 -9.30 -13.53
N HIS A 233 -1.57 -8.41 -12.64
CA HIS A 233 -2.89 -7.81 -12.70
C HIS A 233 -2.93 -6.70 -13.76
N GLY A 234 -3.82 -6.83 -14.74
CA GLY A 234 -4.02 -5.85 -15.79
C GLY A 234 -5.14 -4.87 -15.49
N ALA A 235 -5.04 -3.66 -16.02
CA ALA A 235 -6.20 -2.78 -16.16
C ALA A 235 -6.13 -1.96 -17.45
N ALA A 236 -7.22 -1.96 -18.20
CA ALA A 236 -7.37 -1.13 -19.38
C ALA A 236 -7.60 0.34 -18.99
N LEU A 237 -6.81 1.24 -19.58
CA LEU A 237 -7.04 2.69 -19.51
C LEU A 237 -7.87 3.17 -20.69
N ASP A 238 -8.68 4.20 -20.48
CA ASP A 238 -9.41 4.87 -21.56
C ASP A 238 -8.43 5.71 -22.39
N ALA A 239 -8.43 5.55 -23.72
CA ALA A 239 -7.53 6.29 -24.60
C ALA A 239 -7.74 7.81 -24.59
N THR A 240 -8.88 8.27 -24.10
CA THR A 240 -9.25 9.69 -24.02
C THR A 240 -8.90 10.32 -22.67
N GLU A 241 -8.60 9.52 -21.65
CA GLU A 241 -8.27 10.04 -20.33
C GLU A 241 -6.81 10.47 -20.24
N ARG A 242 -6.51 11.46 -19.39
CA ARG A 242 -5.15 11.99 -19.20
C ARG A 242 -4.13 10.92 -18.80
N PHE A 243 -4.55 9.93 -18.02
CA PHE A 243 -3.70 8.82 -17.57
C PHE A 243 -3.04 8.09 -18.73
N SER A 244 -3.75 7.91 -19.85
CA SER A 244 -3.26 7.16 -21.01
C SER A 244 -1.98 7.74 -21.64
N GLY A 245 -1.65 9.00 -21.37
CA GLY A 245 -0.42 9.64 -21.84
C GLY A 245 0.81 9.39 -20.96
N GLU A 246 0.64 8.82 -19.77
CA GLU A 246 1.67 8.72 -18.76
C GLU A 246 2.44 7.40 -18.83
N TRP A 247 3.72 7.48 -18.47
CA TRP A 247 4.52 6.34 -18.11
C TRP A 247 4.86 6.43 -16.64
N THR A 248 4.33 5.50 -15.85
CA THR A 248 4.65 5.42 -14.42
C THR A 248 5.21 4.04 -14.07
N VAL A 249 6.19 4.00 -13.17
CA VAL A 249 6.63 2.78 -12.47
C VAL A 249 6.76 3.13 -11.00
N THR A 250 6.06 2.40 -10.14
CA THR A 250 6.17 2.54 -8.68
C THR A 250 6.60 1.22 -8.07
N ALA A 251 7.44 1.28 -7.04
CA ALA A 251 7.81 0.15 -6.20
C ALA A 251 7.65 0.57 -4.73
N VAL A 252 6.78 -0.15 -4.02
CA VAL A 252 6.46 0.08 -2.60
C VAL A 252 6.83 -1.18 -1.82
N GLY A 253 7.76 -1.05 -0.89
CA GLY A 253 8.20 -2.11 0.00
C GLY A 253 8.30 -1.64 1.43
N ARG A 254 8.82 -2.52 2.29
CA ARG A 254 9.05 -2.21 3.71
C ARG A 254 10.08 -1.09 3.91
N HIS A 255 11.15 -1.13 3.13
CA HIS A 255 12.30 -0.23 3.26
C HIS A 255 12.70 0.42 1.93
N TYR A 256 11.95 0.16 0.86
CA TYR A 256 12.23 0.67 -0.46
C TYR A 256 10.99 1.35 -1.03
N PHE A 257 11.15 2.61 -1.41
CA PHE A 257 10.12 3.42 -2.05
C PHE A 257 10.76 4.09 -3.26
N ALA A 258 10.22 3.84 -4.44
CA ALA A 258 10.65 4.52 -5.65
C ALA A 258 9.47 4.72 -6.58
N ALA A 259 9.38 5.90 -7.18
CA ALA A 259 8.44 6.20 -8.24
C ALA A 259 9.14 6.98 -9.34
N LEU A 260 8.96 6.52 -10.57
CA LEU A 260 9.21 7.29 -11.78
C LEU A 260 7.86 7.59 -12.43
N ILE A 261 7.56 8.87 -12.64
CA ILE A 261 6.36 9.34 -13.31
C ILE A 261 6.82 10.23 -14.45
N ALA A 262 6.48 9.90 -15.69
CA ALA A 262 6.92 10.62 -16.87
C ALA A 262 5.75 10.90 -17.81
N ARG A 263 5.76 12.10 -18.41
CA ARG A 263 4.84 12.51 -19.46
C ARG A 263 5.64 12.98 -20.67
N ASP A 264 5.18 12.53 -21.82
CA ASP A 264 5.75 12.86 -23.11
C ASP A 264 5.49 14.34 -23.44
N LEU A 265 6.52 15.09 -23.83
CA LEU A 265 6.36 16.50 -24.21
C LEU A 265 5.83 16.68 -25.64
N GLY A 266 5.68 15.60 -26.40
CA GLY A 266 5.03 15.64 -27.71
C GLY A 266 5.94 16.15 -28.83
N ASP A 267 7.26 15.99 -28.69
CA ASP A 267 8.20 16.34 -29.76
C ASP A 267 7.82 15.64 -31.08
N VAL A 268 7.73 16.45 -32.13
CA VAL A 268 7.41 16.01 -33.49
C VAL A 268 8.71 15.97 -34.30
N ASP A 269 8.83 15.02 -35.23
CA ASP A 269 9.98 14.88 -36.15
C ASP A 269 11.35 14.63 -35.51
N VAL A 270 11.39 14.18 -34.25
CA VAL A 270 12.61 13.66 -33.60
C VAL A 270 12.62 12.13 -33.58
N PRO A 271 13.79 11.47 -33.65
CA PRO A 271 13.88 10.03 -33.41
C PRO A 271 13.24 9.64 -32.08
N ASP A 272 12.56 8.49 -32.01
CA ASP A 272 11.81 8.07 -30.82
C ASP A 272 12.68 8.04 -29.54
N ALA A 273 13.96 7.71 -29.66
CA ALA A 273 14.91 7.70 -28.54
C ALA A 273 15.27 9.10 -28.01
N ASP A 274 15.14 10.13 -28.84
CA ASP A 274 15.48 11.52 -28.53
C ASP A 274 14.29 12.35 -28.04
N ARG A 275 13.07 11.82 -28.13
CA ARG A 275 11.86 12.44 -27.56
C ARG A 275 12.07 12.81 -26.11
N GLN A 276 11.65 14.01 -25.74
CA GLN A 276 11.77 14.54 -24.40
C GLN A 276 10.54 14.23 -23.57
N PHE A 277 10.79 13.99 -22.30
CA PHE A 277 9.80 13.71 -21.29
C PHE A 277 10.04 14.67 -20.13
N GLU A 278 8.97 15.22 -19.60
CA GLU A 278 9.01 15.71 -18.23
C GLU A 278 8.78 14.55 -17.28
N PHE A 279 9.51 14.50 -16.17
CA PHE A 279 9.43 13.38 -15.24
C PHE A 279 9.77 13.77 -13.80
N ILE A 280 9.23 13.00 -12.86
CA ILE A 280 9.65 12.94 -11.47
C ILE A 280 10.29 11.58 -11.23
N LEU A 281 11.45 11.57 -10.59
CA LEU A 281 12.01 10.40 -9.91
C LEU A 281 12.07 10.73 -8.42
N THR A 282 11.35 9.99 -7.59
CA THR A 282 11.28 10.24 -6.15
C THR A 282 11.41 8.96 -5.34
N HIS A 283 12.07 9.09 -4.19
CA HIS A 283 12.13 8.07 -3.14
C HIS A 283 11.40 8.52 -1.87
N ASP A 284 10.68 9.64 -1.92
CA ASP A 284 9.85 10.09 -0.81
C ASP A 284 8.70 9.11 -0.60
N ARG A 285 8.67 8.48 0.59
CA ARG A 285 7.68 7.47 0.96
C ARG A 285 6.24 7.93 0.71
N ARG A 286 5.90 9.18 1.03
CA ARG A 286 4.50 9.67 0.91
C ARG A 286 4.11 9.77 -0.54
N LEU A 287 4.97 10.36 -1.37
CA LEU A 287 4.68 10.61 -2.77
C LEU A 287 4.66 9.32 -3.59
N VAL A 288 5.59 8.39 -3.30
CA VAL A 288 5.59 7.06 -3.92
C VAL A 288 4.30 6.30 -3.60
N VAL A 289 3.89 6.25 -2.33
CA VAL A 289 2.65 5.58 -1.92
C VAL A 289 1.42 6.27 -2.53
N SER A 290 1.43 7.61 -2.64
CA SER A 290 0.34 8.38 -3.26
C SER A 290 0.17 8.03 -4.75
N ALA A 291 1.26 8.02 -5.51
CA ALA A 291 1.28 7.62 -6.92
C ALA A 291 0.84 6.15 -7.09
N ALA A 292 1.34 5.27 -6.25
CA ALA A 292 0.98 3.85 -6.27
C ALA A 292 -0.51 3.63 -5.96
N ARG A 293 -1.09 4.34 -4.99
CA ARG A 293 -2.54 4.28 -4.70
C ARG A 293 -3.39 4.76 -5.89
N SER A 294 -2.92 5.75 -6.66
CA SER A 294 -3.62 6.23 -7.87
C SER A 294 -3.70 5.14 -8.96
N LEU A 295 -2.62 4.38 -9.14
CA LEU A 295 -2.57 3.21 -10.03
C LEU A 295 -3.45 2.07 -9.49
N MET A 296 -3.28 1.72 -8.21
CA MET A 296 -3.93 0.57 -7.57
C MET A 296 -5.47 0.67 -7.59
N ARG A 297 -6.03 1.88 -7.46
CA ARG A 297 -7.48 2.11 -7.53
C ARG A 297 -8.11 1.77 -8.89
N ARG A 298 -7.31 1.64 -9.95
CA ARG A 298 -7.78 1.28 -11.30
C ARG A 298 -7.64 -0.21 -11.59
N VAL A 299 -6.98 -0.97 -10.72
CA VAL A 299 -6.80 -2.42 -10.87
C VAL A 299 -8.03 -3.11 -10.28
N LEU A 300 -9.03 -3.32 -11.12
CA LEU A 300 -10.26 -4.02 -10.75
C LEU A 300 -10.00 -5.53 -10.57
N PRO A 301 -10.82 -6.23 -9.77
CA PRO A 301 -10.68 -7.67 -9.60
C PRO A 301 -10.92 -8.36 -10.95
N SER A 302 -10.05 -9.31 -11.30
CA SER A 302 -10.24 -10.15 -12.47
C SER A 302 -11.51 -10.99 -12.28
N HIS A 303 -12.46 -10.88 -13.20
CA HIS A 303 -13.62 -11.78 -13.24
C HIS A 303 -13.14 -13.20 -13.54
N ARG A 304 -12.88 -14.01 -12.51
CA ARG A 304 -12.71 -15.46 -12.62
C ARG A 304 -14.00 -16.18 -12.27
#